data_AF-A0A1L9V681-F1
#
_entry.id   AF-A0A1L9V681-F1
#
_cell.length_a   1.000
_cell.length_b   1.000
_cell.length_c   1.000
_cell.angle_alpha   90.00
_cell.angle_beta   90.00
_cell.angle_gamma   90.00
#
_symmetry.space_group_name_H-M   'P 1'
#
loop_
_entity.id
_entity.type
_entity.pdbx_description
1 polymer ?
#
loop_
_entity_poly.entity_id
_entity_poly.type
_entity_poly.pdbx_seq_one_letter_code
_entity_poly.pdbx_strand_id
1 'polypeptide(L)' 'MLVHFDTFPCAEVTDAMLVEAANSDNYGIWGPGSYSPGMPMKLNARSLQEWYLPESSNSL' A
#
# COMPACT_ATOMS: atom_id res chain seq x y z
N MET A 1 18.64 13.19 9.31
CA MET A 1 18.33 12.27 8.19
C MET A 1 17.09 12.83 7.52
N LEU A 2 17.21 13.40 6.33
CA LEU A 2 16.05 13.83 5.56
C LEU A 2 15.47 12.60 4.87
N VAL A 3 14.23 12.27 5.17
CA VAL A 3 13.51 11.18 4.50
C VAL A 3 13.12 11.73 3.13
N HIS A 4 13.66 11.16 2.05
CA HIS A 4 13.23 11.49 0.70
C HIS A 4 11.96 10.70 0.39
N PHE A 5 10.91 11.39 -0.03
CA PHE A 5 9.70 10.75 -0.52
C PHE A 5 9.29 11.41 -1.82
N ASP A 6 8.84 10.58 -2.76
CA ASP A 6 8.28 11.02 -4.03
C ASP A 6 6.77 10.77 -3.99
N THR A 7 6.01 11.67 -4.62
CA THR A 7 4.55 11.57 -4.69
C THR A 7 4.13 11.39 -6.14
N PHE A 8 3.34 10.37 -6.41
CA PHE A 8 2.84 10.05 -7.74
C PHE A 8 1.32 10.23 -7.77
N PRO A 9 0.75 10.85 -8.81
CA PRO A 9 -0.68 10.86 -9.00
C PRO A 9 -1.19 9.44 -9.28
N CYS A 10 -2.41 9.14 -8.84
CA CYS A 10 -3.03 7.80 -8.94
C CYS A 10 -2.97 7.20 -10.36
N ALA A 11 -3.18 8.03 -11.38
CA ALA A 11 -3.15 7.64 -12.79
C ALA A 11 -1.75 7.22 -13.32
N GLU A 12 -0.69 7.58 -12.62
CA GLU A 12 0.69 7.22 -12.96
C GLU A 12 1.20 6.01 -12.17
N VAL A 13 0.42 5.51 -11.20
CA VAL A 13 0.80 4.33 -10.43
C VAL A 13 0.54 3.07 -11.26
N THR A 14 1.60 2.30 -11.49
CA THR A 14 1.54 1.05 -12.26
C THR A 14 1.49 -0.18 -11.37
N ASP A 15 1.01 -1.30 -11.91
CA ASP A 15 1.03 -2.59 -11.22
C ASP A 15 2.44 -3.00 -10.78
N ALA A 16 3.46 -2.66 -11.58
CA ALA A 16 4.86 -2.94 -11.25
C ALA A 16 5.30 -2.17 -9.99
N MET A 17 4.92 -0.90 -9.87
CA MET A 17 5.20 -0.08 -8.68
C MET A 17 4.51 -0.65 -7.44
N LEU A 18 3.27 -1.15 -7.59
CA LEU A 18 2.53 -1.79 -6.50
C LEU A 18 3.17 -3.11 -6.07
N VAL A 19 3.66 -3.91 -7.01
CA VAL A 19 4.38 -5.17 -6.73
C VAL A 19 5.71 -4.90 -6.03
N GLU A 20 6.48 -3.90 -6.47
CA GLU A 20 7.71 -3.51 -5.77
C GLU A 20 7.42 -3.01 -4.36
N ALA A 21 6.42 -2.13 -4.19
CA ALA A 21 6.02 -1.62 -2.88
C ALA A 21 5.54 -2.74 -1.94
N ALA A 22 4.79 -3.73 -2.45
CA ALA A 22 4.34 -4.89 -1.69
C ALA A 22 5.47 -5.83 -1.22
N ASN A 23 6.60 -5.83 -1.94
CA ASN A 23 7.79 -6.59 -1.55
C ASN A 23 8.74 -5.80 -0.63
N SER A 24 8.41 -4.55 -0.28
CA SER A 24 9.21 -3.78 0.67
C SER A 24 9.04 -4.30 2.10
N ASP A 25 10.09 -4.17 2.90
CA ASP A 25 10.05 -4.46 4.35
C ASP A 25 9.20 -3.46 5.16
N ASN A 26 8.48 -2.55 4.49
CA ASN A 26 7.59 -1.59 5.13
C ASN A 26 6.26 -2.27 5.49
N TYR A 27 6.28 -3.16 6.47
CA TYR A 27 5.08 -3.69 7.08
C TYR A 27 4.65 -2.80 8.26
N GLY A 28 3.40 -2.35 8.22
CA GLY A 28 2.75 -1.76 9.38
C GLY A 28 2.46 -2.82 10.44
N ILE A 29 2.16 -2.39 11.66
CA ILE A 29 1.56 -3.26 12.68
C ILE A 29 0.11 -2.83 12.84
N TRP A 30 -0.79 -3.81 12.86
CA TRP A 30 -2.19 -3.57 13.11
C TRP A 30 -2.41 -2.88 14.46
N GLY A 31 -3.03 -1.71 14.43
CA GLY A 31 -3.26 -0.88 15.62
C GLY A 31 -4.31 -1.45 16.59
N PRO A 32 -4.41 -0.89 17.80
CA PRO A 32 -5.46 -1.23 18.76
C PRO A 32 -6.86 -1.02 18.17
N GLY A 33 -7.75 -1.99 18.37
CA GLY A 33 -9.13 -1.94 17.85
C GLY A 33 -9.31 -2.48 16.43
N SER A 34 -8.24 -2.86 15.75
CA SER A 34 -8.32 -3.66 14.52
C SER A 34 -8.76 -5.10 14.82
N TYR A 35 -9.12 -5.84 13.78
CA TYR A 35 -9.45 -7.27 13.90
C TYR A 35 -8.25 -8.13 14.36
N SER A 36 -7.01 -7.69 14.13
CA SER A 36 -5.80 -8.45 14.49
C SER A 36 -4.71 -7.57 15.11
N PRO A 37 -4.94 -6.96 16.29
CA PRO A 37 -4.02 -6.01 16.90
C PRO A 37 -2.64 -6.64 17.17
N GLY A 38 -1.57 -5.89 16.92
CA GLY A 38 -0.19 -6.32 17.17
C GLY A 38 0.38 -7.28 16.12
N MET A 39 -0.43 -7.73 15.15
CA MET A 39 0.05 -8.59 14.07
C MET A 39 0.75 -7.78 12.98
N PRO A 40 1.81 -8.33 12.36
CA PRO A 40 2.42 -7.73 11.18
C PRO A 40 1.38 -7.64 10.06
N MET A 41 1.30 -6.47 9.45
CA MET A 41 0.47 -6.23 8.30
C MET A 41 1.32 -6.31 7.05
N LYS A 42 1.08 -7.32 6.21
CA LYS A 42 1.65 -7.37 4.86
C LYS A 42 0.67 -6.77 3.87
N LEU A 43 1.09 -5.70 3.23
CA LEU A 43 0.41 -5.15 2.07
C LEU A 43 0.82 -5.97 0.84
N ASN A 44 -0.15 -6.47 0.09
CA ASN A 44 0.08 -6.99 -1.25
C ASN A 44 -0.32 -5.95 -2.29
N ALA A 45 0.08 -6.13 -3.56
CA ALA A 45 -0.21 -5.17 -4.63
C ALA A 45 -1.71 -4.84 -4.75
N ARG A 46 -2.57 -5.86 -4.58
CA ARG A 46 -4.02 -5.69 -4.61
C ARG A 46 -4.54 -4.85 -3.45
N SER A 47 -4.10 -5.11 -2.21
CA SER A 47 -4.48 -4.31 -1.04
C SER A 47 -3.99 -2.87 -1.16
N LEU A 48 -2.80 -2.66 -1.74
CA LEU A 48 -2.29 -1.32 -2.02
C LEU A 48 -3.21 -0.57 -3.00
N GLN A 49 -3.63 -1.24 -4.06
CA GLN A 49 -4.56 -0.68 -5.03
C GLN A 49 -5.91 -0.35 -4.41
N GLU A 50 -6.53 -1.30 -3.70
CA GLU A 50 -7.86 -1.14 -3.12
C GLU A 50 -7.91 -0.03 -2.05
N TRP A 51 -6.85 0.12 -1.24
CA TRP A 51 -6.89 1.00 -0.06
C TRP A 51 -6.31 2.39 -0.32
N TYR A 52 -5.38 2.51 -1.27
CA TYR A 52 -4.67 3.76 -1.53
C TYR A 52 -4.93 4.31 -2.94
N LEU A 53 -5.52 3.52 -3.85
CA LEU A 53 -5.86 3.92 -5.22
C LEU A 53 -7.35 3.66 -5.55
N PRO A 54 -8.32 4.20 -4.79
CA PRO A 54 -9.74 3.85 -4.94
C PRO A 54 -10.33 4.18 -6.32
N GLU A 55 -9.79 5.19 -7.01
CA GLU A 55 -10.21 5.57 -8.38
C GLU A 55 -9.77 4.55 -9.46
N SER A 56 -8.78 3.70 -9.17
CA SER A 56 -8.31 2.65 -10.08
C SER A 56 -9.12 1.35 -9.98
N SER A 57 -9.98 1.21 -8.97
CA SER A 57 -10.84 0.04 -8.76
C SER A 57 -12.07 -0.02 -9.69
N ASN A 58 -12.25 0.95 -10.59
CA ASN A 58 -13.31 0.97 -11.61
C ASN A 58 -12.80 0.51 -12.99
N SER A 59 -12.19 -0.67 -13.07
CA SER A 59 -12.03 -1.39 -14.33
C SER A 59 -12.62 -2.78 -14.20
N LEU A 60 -13.95 -2.84 -14.38
CA LEU A 60 -14.71 -4.03 -14.77
C LEU A 60 -15.53 -3.68 -16.01
#